data_AF-A0A518K442-F1
#
_entry.id   AF-A0A518K442-F1
#
_cell.length_a   1.000
_cell.length_b   1.000
_cell.length_c   1.000
_cell.angle_alpha   90.00
_cell.angle_beta   90.00
_cell.angle_gamma   90.00
#
_symmetry.space_group_name_H-M   'P 1'
#
loop_
_entity.id
_entity.type
_entity.pdbx_description
1 polymer ?
#
loop_
_entity_poly.entity_id
_entity_poly.type
_entity_poly.pdbx_seq_one_letter_code
_entity_poly.pdbx_strand_id
1 'polypeptide(L)'
;MRSAAWLMLLVVIVVTFLTCATPSGAQAPVVEGTVAERTAELELPTPPEDKAEWKPTGELAELLKKMQEASKSSREVFEPLSAAQMNWRPSDGSHTPRWNAEHLAATHLGFFSQAYATLDPEHHKAIRINPKQMPDDYVAAHLDWTGAEEAEQMKRIDDYVSGHAYLLDGHDLDKPVGQGRMTLRKLLEIVAVHYDQHTGNVKKKFELADWPAE
;
A
#
# COMPACT_ATOMS: atom_id res chain seq x y z
N MET A 1 -30.05 6.55 -36.60
CA MET A 1 -29.29 7.16 -35.47
C MET A 1 -28.59 6.02 -34.76
N ARG A 2 -27.25 6.02 -34.77
CA ARG A 2 -26.41 4.92 -34.24
C ARG A 2 -26.13 5.20 -32.76
N SER A 3 -26.61 4.36 -31.86
CA SER A 3 -26.16 4.35 -30.46
C SER A 3 -25.02 3.35 -30.33
N ALA A 4 -23.82 3.85 -30.02
CA ALA A 4 -22.67 3.05 -29.67
C ALA A 4 -22.72 2.74 -28.17
N ALA A 5 -22.96 1.49 -27.82
CA ALA A 5 -22.76 0.99 -26.47
C ALA A 5 -21.26 0.74 -26.26
N TRP A 6 -20.64 1.55 -25.39
CA TRP A 6 -19.27 1.33 -24.94
C TRP A 6 -19.26 0.23 -23.89
N LEU A 7 -18.64 -0.89 -24.24
CA LEU A 7 -18.29 -1.97 -23.33
C LEU A 7 -17.06 -1.52 -22.53
N MET A 8 -17.22 -1.07 -21.28
CA MET A 8 -16.09 -0.90 -20.37
C MET A 8 -15.65 -2.28 -19.88
N LEU A 9 -14.52 -2.75 -20.38
CA LEU A 9 -13.86 -3.95 -19.89
C LEU A 9 -13.16 -3.61 -18.56
N LEU A 10 -13.81 -3.91 -17.44
CA LEU A 10 -13.19 -3.87 -16.12
C LEU A 10 -12.25 -5.08 -16.01
N VAL A 11 -10.95 -4.86 -16.13
CA VAL A 11 -9.96 -5.89 -15.80
C VAL A 11 -9.84 -5.91 -14.28
N VAL A 12 -10.66 -6.75 -13.64
CA VAL A 12 -10.45 -7.15 -12.25
C VAL A 12 -9.30 -8.15 -12.26
N ILE A 13 -8.13 -7.75 -11.75
CA ILE A 13 -7.06 -8.70 -11.43
C ILE A 13 -7.52 -9.45 -10.17
N VAL A 14 -8.26 -10.54 -10.38
CA VAL A 14 -8.49 -11.53 -9.32
C VAL A 14 -7.19 -12.30 -9.14
N VAL A 15 -6.38 -11.94 -8.15
CA VAL A 15 -5.29 -12.79 -7.68
C VAL A 15 -5.94 -13.98 -6.98
N THR A 16 -6.24 -15.03 -7.74
CA THR A 16 -6.71 -16.31 -7.20
C THR A 16 -5.50 -17.01 -6.59
N PHE A 17 -5.41 -17.00 -5.26
CA PHE A 17 -4.50 -17.89 -4.55
C PHE A 17 -5.03 -19.33 -4.70
N LEU A 18 -4.50 -20.05 -5.68
CA LEU A 18 -4.68 -21.49 -5.78
C LEU A 18 -3.92 -22.13 -4.61
N THR A 19 -4.66 -22.60 -3.60
CA THR A 19 -4.12 -23.38 -2.49
C THR A 19 -3.77 -24.79 -2.97
N CYS A 20 -2.57 -24.96 -3.53
CA CYS A 20 -1.95 -26.28 -3.64
C CYS A 20 -1.28 -26.61 -2.32
N ALA A 21 -1.93 -27.45 -1.52
CA ALA A 21 -1.35 -28.03 -0.32
C ALA A 21 -0.10 -28.86 -0.65
N THR A 22 1.06 -28.48 -0.10
CA THR A 22 2.28 -29.31 0.07
C THR A 22 3.04 -28.85 1.33
N PRO A 23 3.90 -29.69 1.93
CA PRO A 23 3.98 -29.85 3.38
C PRO A 23 4.94 -28.87 4.07
N SER A 24 4.46 -28.37 5.22
CA SER A 24 5.19 -27.96 6.43
C SER A 24 6.70 -27.67 6.28
N GLY A 25 7.03 -26.51 5.73
CA GLY A 25 8.18 -25.73 6.19
C GLY A 25 7.65 -24.68 7.17
N ALA A 26 8.24 -24.57 8.36
CA ALA A 26 7.79 -23.67 9.42
C ALA A 26 7.49 -22.27 8.86
N GLN A 27 6.20 -21.91 8.81
CA GLN A 27 5.78 -20.54 8.58
C GLN A 27 6.27 -19.72 9.76
N ALA A 28 7.05 -18.68 9.49
CA ALA A 28 7.21 -17.62 10.47
C ALA A 28 5.79 -17.13 10.85
N PRO A 29 5.48 -16.95 12.13
CA PRO A 29 4.14 -16.55 12.55
C PRO A 29 3.78 -15.22 11.90
N VAL A 30 2.79 -15.25 10.99
CA VAL A 30 2.17 -14.06 10.44
C VAL A 30 1.25 -13.52 11.52
N VAL A 31 1.58 -12.38 12.10
CA VAL A 31 0.67 -11.69 13.03
C VAL A 31 -0.38 -10.98 12.17
N GLU A 32 -1.57 -11.56 12.07
CA GLU A 32 -2.72 -10.87 11.49
C GLU A 32 -3.24 -9.84 12.50
N GLY A 33 -3.17 -8.56 12.12
CA GLY A 33 -3.63 -7.49 13.00
C GLY A 33 -5.14 -7.50 13.20
N THR A 34 -5.59 -7.62 14.45
CA THR A 34 -7.01 -7.38 14.79
C THR A 34 -7.36 -5.90 14.66
N VAL A 35 -8.65 -5.54 14.55
CA VAL A 35 -9.07 -4.13 14.38
C VAL A 35 -8.49 -3.20 15.45
N ALA A 36 -8.30 -3.70 16.69
CA ALA A 36 -7.66 -2.95 17.77
C ALA A 36 -6.17 -2.67 17.53
N GLU A 37 -5.46 -3.53 16.80
CA GLU A 37 -4.06 -3.29 16.41
C GLU A 37 -3.96 -2.31 15.24
N ARG A 38 -4.99 -2.19 14.40
CA ARG A 38 -5.03 -1.19 13.31
C ARG A 38 -5.29 0.23 13.81
N THR A 39 -5.88 0.39 14.99
CA THR A 39 -6.15 1.70 15.61
C THR A 39 -5.04 2.19 16.54
N ALA A 40 -4.04 1.35 16.85
CA ALA A 40 -2.89 1.75 17.63
C ALA A 40 -1.90 2.53 16.75
N GLU A 41 -1.18 3.50 17.32
CA GLU A 41 -0.11 4.18 16.58
C GLU A 41 0.94 3.16 16.14
N LEU A 42 1.18 3.12 14.83
CA LEU A 42 2.09 2.14 14.24
C LEU A 42 3.54 2.52 14.57
N GLU A 43 4.14 1.82 15.52
CA GLU A 43 5.57 1.93 15.80
C GLU A 43 6.38 1.21 14.72
N LEU A 44 6.93 2.00 13.78
CA LEU A 44 7.83 1.50 12.74
C LEU A 44 9.28 1.53 13.23
N PRO A 45 10.06 0.46 13.03
CA PRO A 45 11.50 0.47 13.32
C PRO A 45 12.19 1.63 12.62
N THR A 46 13.17 2.24 13.29
CA THR A 46 14.10 3.18 12.64
C THR A 46 15.30 2.42 12.08
N PRO A 47 15.83 2.83 10.92
CA PRO A 47 17.04 2.21 10.39
C PRO A 47 18.23 2.40 11.35
N PRO A 48 19.20 1.47 11.36
CA PRO A 48 20.42 1.61 12.15
C PRO A 48 21.16 2.92 11.84
N GLU A 49 21.76 3.54 12.86
CA GLU A 49 22.47 4.82 12.71
C GLU A 49 23.60 4.77 11.67
N ASP A 50 24.29 3.63 11.53
CA ASP A 50 25.34 3.45 10.52
C ASP A 50 24.82 3.41 9.07
N LYS A 51 23.50 3.32 8.88
CA LYS A 51 22.83 3.38 7.57
C LYS A 51 22.19 4.72 7.28
N ALA A 52 22.24 5.69 8.20
CA ALA A 52 21.61 7.00 8.02
C ALA A 52 22.11 7.76 6.77
N GLU A 53 23.36 7.54 6.37
CA GLU A 53 23.96 8.16 5.17
C GLU A 53 23.90 7.28 3.91
N TRP A 54 23.44 6.03 4.03
CA TRP A 54 23.36 5.12 2.89
C TRP A 54 22.36 5.65 1.85
N LYS A 55 22.69 5.49 0.57
CA LYS A 55 21.83 5.87 -0.55
C LYS A 55 21.81 4.76 -1.59
N PRO A 56 20.63 4.43 -2.15
CA PRO A 56 20.57 3.49 -3.26
C PRO A 56 21.29 4.07 -4.46
N THR A 57 21.86 3.21 -5.30
CA THR A 57 22.48 3.60 -6.57
C THR A 57 21.93 2.76 -7.72
N GLY A 58 22.21 3.18 -8.95
CA GLY A 58 21.80 2.46 -10.15
C GLY A 58 20.29 2.29 -10.27
N GLU A 59 19.87 1.16 -10.81
CA GLU A 59 18.47 0.91 -11.13
C GLU A 59 17.55 0.79 -9.91
N LEU A 60 18.07 0.27 -8.79
CA LEU A 60 17.33 0.23 -7.52
C LEU A 60 16.92 1.65 -7.08
N ALA A 61 17.81 2.63 -7.24
CA ALA A 61 17.53 4.02 -6.89
C ALA A 61 16.39 4.61 -7.75
N GLU A 62 16.41 4.35 -9.05
CA GLU A 62 15.36 4.84 -9.98
C GLU A 62 13.99 4.21 -9.67
N LEU A 63 13.96 2.92 -9.36
CA LEU A 63 12.73 2.21 -9.00
C LEU A 63 12.15 2.70 -7.67
N LEU A 64 12.99 2.86 -6.63
CA LEU A 64 12.58 3.41 -5.34
C LEU A 64 12.06 4.84 -5.48
N LYS A 65 12.75 5.68 -6.25
CA LYS A 65 12.34 7.06 -6.52
C LYS A 65 10.97 7.10 -7.20
N LYS A 66 10.74 6.29 -8.23
CA LYS A 66 9.45 6.23 -8.93
C LYS A 66 8.30 5.85 -7.98
N MET A 67 8.54 4.90 -7.09
CA MET A 67 7.57 4.49 -6.08
C MET A 67 7.28 5.62 -5.07
N GLN A 68 8.32 6.30 -4.57
CA GLN A 68 8.18 7.44 -3.66
C GLN A 68 7.42 8.60 -4.33
N GLU A 69 7.69 8.88 -5.60
CA GLU A 69 6.98 9.90 -6.37
C GLU A 69 5.49 9.56 -6.53
N ALA A 70 5.15 8.30 -6.80
CA ALA A 70 3.77 7.85 -6.88
C ALA A 70 3.04 8.00 -5.53
N SER A 71 3.66 7.56 -4.42
CA SER A 71 3.11 7.75 -3.08
C SER A 71 2.92 9.23 -2.73
N LYS A 72 3.92 10.08 -3.05
CA LYS A 72 3.81 11.54 -2.87
C LYS A 72 2.62 12.11 -3.63
N SER A 73 2.48 11.80 -4.91
CA SER A 73 1.35 12.26 -5.72
C SER A 73 0.00 11.77 -5.21
N SER A 74 -0.06 10.57 -4.64
CA SER A 74 -1.26 10.09 -3.94
C SER A 74 -1.56 10.90 -2.68
N ARG A 75 -0.53 11.16 -1.85
CA ARG A 75 -0.68 11.97 -0.62
C ARG A 75 -1.22 13.36 -0.91
N GLU A 76 -0.71 14.03 -1.94
CA GLU A 76 -1.18 15.36 -2.38
C GLU A 76 -2.68 15.38 -2.75
N VAL A 77 -3.25 14.23 -3.13
CA VAL A 77 -4.69 14.10 -3.45
C VAL A 77 -5.53 13.85 -2.21
N PHE A 78 -4.99 13.12 -1.24
CA PHE A 78 -5.69 12.84 0.02
C PHE A 78 -5.60 14.01 0.99
N GLU A 79 -4.46 14.67 1.10
CA GLU A 79 -4.16 15.72 2.07
C GLU A 79 -5.26 16.80 2.26
N PRO A 80 -5.90 17.34 1.20
CA PRO A 80 -6.94 18.36 1.38
C PRO A 80 -8.31 17.81 1.80
N LEU A 81 -8.51 16.49 1.83
CA LEU A 81 -9.81 15.88 2.08
C LEU A 81 -10.17 15.96 3.56
N SER A 82 -11.40 16.37 3.86
CA SER A 82 -11.89 16.35 5.23
C SER A 82 -12.17 14.93 5.73
N ALA A 83 -12.37 14.76 7.05
CA ALA A 83 -12.79 13.48 7.60
C ALA A 83 -14.12 12.98 7.01
N ALA A 84 -15.06 13.87 6.69
CA ALA A 84 -16.33 13.48 6.07
C ALA A 84 -16.14 12.99 4.63
N GLN A 85 -15.35 13.71 3.83
CA GLN A 85 -14.98 13.28 2.47
C GLN A 85 -14.20 11.96 2.48
N MET A 86 -13.29 11.77 3.44
CA MET A 86 -12.55 10.53 3.61
C MET A 86 -13.46 9.33 3.93
N ASN A 87 -14.47 9.53 4.78
CA ASN A 87 -15.41 8.47 5.19
C ASN A 87 -16.60 8.30 4.24
N TRP A 88 -16.75 9.17 3.25
CA TRP A 88 -17.90 9.17 2.35
C TRP A 88 -18.00 7.84 1.59
N ARG A 89 -19.21 7.26 1.60
CA ARG A 89 -19.55 6.01 0.93
C ARG A 89 -20.14 6.33 -0.45
N PRO A 90 -19.42 6.04 -1.54
CA PRO A 90 -19.91 6.29 -2.89
C PRO A 90 -21.18 5.50 -3.21
N SER A 91 -22.15 6.13 -3.88
CA SER A 91 -23.38 5.45 -4.33
C SER A 91 -23.15 4.41 -5.44
N ASP A 92 -22.00 4.49 -6.14
CA ASP A 92 -21.59 3.52 -7.16
C ASP A 92 -21.04 2.20 -6.57
N GLY A 93 -21.01 2.07 -5.24
CA GLY A 93 -20.54 0.88 -4.54
C GLY A 93 -19.01 0.73 -4.50
N SER A 94 -18.26 1.72 -4.99
CA SER A 94 -16.80 1.72 -4.87
C SER A 94 -16.33 1.99 -3.44
N HIS A 95 -15.08 1.64 -3.13
CA HIS A 95 -14.48 1.89 -1.81
C HIS A 95 -14.41 3.38 -1.47
N THR A 96 -14.51 3.73 -0.18
CA THR A 96 -14.34 5.11 0.29
C THR A 96 -12.94 5.65 0.01
N PRO A 97 -12.73 6.97 -0.02
CA PRO A 97 -11.37 7.52 -0.10
C PRO A 97 -10.47 7.03 1.04
N ARG A 98 -10.98 6.94 2.28
CA ARG A 98 -10.20 6.38 3.41
C ARG A 98 -9.76 4.95 3.19
N TRP A 99 -10.66 4.08 2.72
CA TRP A 99 -10.28 2.71 2.41
C TRP A 99 -9.12 2.67 1.41
N ASN A 100 -9.13 3.54 0.39
CA ASN A 100 -8.05 3.61 -0.59
C ASN A 100 -6.73 4.06 0.05
N ALA A 101 -6.75 5.07 0.93
CA ALA A 101 -5.56 5.51 1.66
C ALA A 101 -5.00 4.40 2.57
N GLU A 102 -5.84 3.81 3.42
CA GLU A 102 -5.46 2.68 4.30
C GLU A 102 -4.94 1.48 3.49
N HIS A 103 -5.61 1.15 2.39
CA HIS A 103 -5.23 0.03 1.54
C HIS A 103 -3.88 0.24 0.86
N LEU A 104 -3.63 1.43 0.33
CA LEU A 104 -2.36 1.81 -0.29
C LEU A 104 -1.22 1.71 0.73
N ALA A 105 -1.38 2.40 1.86
CA ALA A 105 -0.42 2.42 2.96
C ALA A 105 -0.11 1.00 3.47
N ALA A 106 -1.14 0.22 3.79
CA ALA A 106 -0.98 -1.13 4.34
C ALA A 106 -0.34 -2.10 3.33
N THR A 107 -0.70 -2.01 2.05
CA THR A 107 -0.11 -2.85 1.00
C THR A 107 1.36 -2.53 0.79
N HIS A 108 1.71 -1.24 0.75
CA HIS A 108 3.09 -0.79 0.65
C HIS A 108 3.92 -1.32 1.84
N LEU A 109 3.45 -1.10 3.07
CA LEU A 109 4.09 -1.61 4.27
C LEU A 109 4.21 -3.14 4.27
N GLY A 110 3.14 -3.85 3.90
CA GLY A 110 3.09 -5.31 3.93
C GLY A 110 4.11 -5.96 3.01
N PHE A 111 4.28 -5.41 1.80
CA PHE A 111 5.28 -5.93 0.88
C PHE A 111 6.72 -5.76 1.39
N PHE A 112 7.08 -4.55 1.82
CA PHE A 112 8.47 -4.28 2.20
C PHE A 112 8.82 -4.81 3.58
N SER A 113 7.91 -4.76 4.56
CA SER A 113 8.15 -5.40 5.86
C SER A 113 8.36 -6.91 5.72
N GLN A 114 7.64 -7.58 4.80
CA GLN A 114 7.86 -9.00 4.50
C GLN A 114 9.21 -9.23 3.79
N ALA A 115 9.60 -8.35 2.88
CA ALA A 115 10.90 -8.40 2.23
C ALA A 115 12.04 -8.26 3.25
N TYR A 116 11.97 -7.25 4.12
CA TYR A 116 12.97 -7.00 5.17
C TYR A 116 13.02 -8.12 6.20
N ALA A 117 11.87 -8.65 6.63
CA ALA A 117 11.83 -9.81 7.52
C ALA A 117 12.41 -11.09 6.88
N THR A 118 12.47 -11.19 5.55
CA THR A 118 13.16 -12.30 4.89
C THR A 118 14.67 -12.11 4.92
N LEU A 119 15.13 -10.89 4.64
CA LEU A 119 16.54 -10.57 4.48
C LEU A 119 17.26 -10.42 5.83
N ASP A 120 16.54 -9.93 6.84
CA ASP A 120 17.02 -9.72 8.20
C ASP A 120 15.93 -10.09 9.23
N PRO A 121 15.67 -11.40 9.42
CA PRO A 121 14.61 -11.90 10.29
C PRO A 121 14.85 -11.65 11.78
N GLU A 122 16.07 -11.30 12.19
CA GLU A 122 16.38 -11.01 13.59
C GLU A 122 15.86 -9.63 14.02
N HIS A 123 15.82 -8.67 13.10
CA HIS A 123 15.45 -7.28 13.37
C HIS A 123 14.11 -6.86 12.75
N HIS A 124 13.58 -7.63 11.79
CA HIS A 124 12.36 -7.30 11.08
C HIS A 124 11.27 -8.37 11.17
N LYS A 125 10.02 -7.91 11.16
CA LYS A 125 8.82 -8.76 11.10
C LYS A 125 7.94 -8.30 9.95
N ALA A 126 7.23 -9.25 9.34
CA ALA A 126 6.20 -8.92 8.37
C ALA A 126 5.02 -8.26 9.09
N ILE A 127 4.57 -7.10 8.60
CA ILE A 127 3.48 -6.32 9.18
C ILE A 127 2.29 -6.39 8.22
N ARG A 128 1.11 -6.81 8.70
CA ARG A 128 -0.10 -6.92 7.88
C ARG A 128 -1.29 -6.24 8.54
N ILE A 129 -1.62 -5.05 8.03
CA ILE A 129 -2.68 -4.18 8.57
C ILE A 129 -3.74 -3.81 7.53
N ASN A 130 -3.79 -4.52 6.39
CA ASN A 130 -4.71 -4.20 5.31
C ASN A 130 -6.17 -4.18 5.78
N PRO A 131 -6.99 -3.21 5.32
CA PRO A 131 -8.41 -3.27 5.54
C PRO A 131 -9.03 -4.45 4.79
N LYS A 132 -10.18 -4.91 5.29
CA LYS A 132 -10.99 -5.90 4.58
C LYS A 132 -11.36 -5.37 3.19
N GLN A 133 -11.37 -6.28 2.21
CA GLN A 133 -11.53 -5.93 0.81
C GLN A 133 -12.96 -5.61 0.41
N MET A 134 -13.97 -6.22 1.04
CA MET A 134 -15.36 -5.93 0.71
C MET A 134 -15.78 -4.59 1.33
N PRO A 135 -16.38 -3.66 0.56
CA PRO A 135 -16.83 -2.37 1.10
C PRO A 135 -17.72 -2.48 2.34
N ASP A 136 -18.62 -3.47 2.36
CA ASP A 136 -19.54 -3.69 3.49
C ASP A 136 -18.84 -4.20 4.76
N ASP A 137 -17.69 -4.85 4.61
CA ASP A 137 -16.89 -5.37 5.71
C ASP A 137 -15.85 -4.36 6.22
N TYR A 138 -15.71 -3.22 5.54
CA TYR A 138 -14.70 -2.22 5.87
C TYR A 138 -15.06 -1.46 7.15
N VAL A 139 -14.11 -1.48 8.09
CA VAL A 139 -14.08 -0.63 9.28
C VAL A 139 -12.79 0.16 9.26
N ALA A 140 -12.93 1.49 9.24
CA ALA A 140 -11.82 2.44 9.28
C ALA A 140 -11.00 2.27 10.57
N ALA A 141 -9.69 2.43 10.43
CA ALA A 141 -8.78 2.47 11.58
C ALA A 141 -8.98 3.76 12.40
N HIS A 142 -9.06 4.90 11.72
CA HIS A 142 -9.20 6.22 12.35
C HIS A 142 -10.33 7.00 11.67
N LEU A 143 -11.54 6.95 12.24
CA LEU A 143 -12.70 7.61 11.64
C LEU A 143 -12.60 9.15 11.67
N ASP A 144 -11.88 9.70 12.63
CA ASP A 144 -11.72 11.13 12.87
C ASP A 144 -10.60 11.78 12.06
N TRP A 145 -9.69 10.98 11.49
CA TRP A 145 -8.59 11.49 10.68
C TRP A 145 -9.08 12.17 9.41
N THR A 146 -8.54 13.33 9.09
CA THR A 146 -8.69 13.91 7.75
C THR A 146 -7.74 13.20 6.78
N GLY A 147 -7.76 13.62 5.53
CA GLY A 147 -6.80 13.12 4.56
C GLY A 147 -5.37 13.56 4.84
N ALA A 148 -5.15 14.62 5.64
CA ALA A 148 -3.82 15.05 6.07
C ALA A 148 -3.16 14.01 7.00
N GLU A 149 -3.88 13.47 7.98
CA GLU A 149 -3.35 12.43 8.87
C GLU A 149 -3.09 11.12 8.11
N GLU A 150 -3.96 10.74 7.17
CA GLU A 150 -3.74 9.57 6.30
C GLU A 150 -2.52 9.76 5.39
N ALA A 151 -2.34 10.97 4.83
CA ALA A 151 -1.16 11.32 4.05
C ALA A 151 0.12 11.27 4.89
N GLU A 152 0.08 11.73 6.15
CA GLU A 152 1.22 11.63 7.06
C GLU A 152 1.54 10.17 7.39
N GLN A 153 0.55 9.31 7.60
CA GLN A 153 0.77 7.87 7.80
C GLN A 153 1.41 7.21 6.57
N MET A 154 0.95 7.56 5.36
CA MET A 154 1.58 7.11 4.11
C MET A 154 3.04 7.57 4.02
N LYS A 155 3.33 8.80 4.45
CA LYS A 155 4.71 9.33 4.48
C LYS A 155 5.58 8.58 5.48
N ARG A 156 5.09 8.30 6.69
CA ARG A 156 5.83 7.50 7.70
C ARG A 156 6.18 6.11 7.15
N ILE A 157 5.28 5.50 6.38
CA ILE A 157 5.53 4.21 5.71
C ILE A 157 6.57 4.36 4.60
N ASP A 158 6.50 5.41 3.77
CA ASP A 158 7.54 5.70 2.77
C ASP A 158 8.91 5.88 3.43
N ASP A 159 8.99 6.61 4.54
CA ASP A 159 10.23 6.84 5.29
C ASP A 159 10.79 5.53 5.86
N TYR A 160 9.93 4.67 6.42
CA TYR A 160 10.31 3.32 6.86
C TYR A 160 10.87 2.48 5.71
N VAL A 161 10.16 2.43 4.58
CA VAL A 161 10.58 1.65 3.41
C VAL A 161 11.92 2.17 2.89
N SER A 162 12.05 3.48 2.76
CA SER A 162 13.26 4.12 2.22
C SER A 162 14.45 3.97 3.17
N GLY A 163 14.23 4.13 4.47
CA GLY A 163 15.26 4.00 5.49
C GLY A 163 15.86 2.59 5.57
N HIS A 164 15.07 1.56 5.26
CA HIS A 164 15.52 0.16 5.27
C HIS A 164 15.88 -0.40 3.89
N ALA A 165 15.81 0.43 2.85
CA ALA A 165 16.11 -0.02 1.48
C ALA A 165 17.57 -0.50 1.31
N TYR A 166 18.48 -0.20 2.25
CA TYR A 166 19.83 -0.76 2.28
C TYR A 166 19.84 -2.29 2.35
N LEU A 167 18.79 -2.91 2.89
CA LEU A 167 18.66 -4.37 2.93
C LEU A 167 18.51 -4.97 1.52
N LEU A 168 18.04 -4.18 0.56
CA LEU A 168 17.86 -4.59 -0.84
C LEU A 168 19.14 -4.40 -1.66
N ASP A 169 20.18 -3.77 -1.08
CA ASP A 169 21.44 -3.50 -1.77
C ASP A 169 22.15 -4.81 -2.15
N GLY A 170 22.62 -4.91 -3.38
CA GLY A 170 23.21 -6.13 -3.93
C GLY A 170 22.24 -7.27 -4.22
N HIS A 171 20.93 -7.13 -3.94
CA HIS A 171 19.94 -8.14 -4.33
C HIS A 171 19.69 -8.08 -5.84
N ASP A 172 19.60 -9.25 -6.48
CA ASP A 172 19.30 -9.35 -7.91
C ASP A 172 17.85 -8.91 -8.19
N LEU A 173 17.69 -7.80 -8.92
CA LEU A 173 16.40 -7.20 -9.25
C LEU A 173 15.45 -8.17 -9.99
N ASP A 174 16.00 -9.16 -10.68
CA ASP A 174 15.24 -10.17 -11.43
C ASP A 174 15.00 -11.47 -10.63
N LYS A 175 15.28 -11.43 -9.32
CA LYS A 175 14.94 -12.50 -8.37
C LYS A 175 13.88 -12.05 -7.36
N PRO A 176 13.04 -12.96 -6.86
CA PRO A 176 12.13 -12.65 -5.76
C PRO A 176 12.88 -12.25 -4.49
N VAL A 177 12.25 -11.39 -3.69
CA VAL A 177 12.61 -11.18 -2.28
C VAL A 177 11.50 -11.80 -1.45
N GLY A 178 11.85 -12.69 -0.53
CA GLY A 178 10.88 -13.39 0.30
C GLY A 178 10.20 -14.60 -0.33
N GLN A 179 9.16 -15.06 0.36
CA GLN A 179 8.35 -16.19 -0.08
C GLN A 179 7.35 -15.73 -1.15
N GLY A 180 7.77 -15.77 -2.42
CA GLY A 180 6.94 -15.34 -3.54
C GLY A 180 7.59 -15.60 -4.89
N ARG A 181 6.85 -15.31 -5.96
CA ARG A 181 7.33 -15.41 -7.35
C ARG A 181 7.60 -14.06 -8.01
N MET A 182 7.20 -12.97 -7.36
CA MET A 182 7.39 -11.61 -7.88
C MET A 182 8.85 -11.20 -7.68
N THR A 183 9.51 -10.76 -8.75
CA THR A 183 10.89 -10.23 -8.67
C THR A 183 10.90 -8.90 -7.91
N LEU A 184 12.05 -8.52 -7.34
CA LEU A 184 12.19 -7.23 -6.65
C LEU A 184 11.84 -6.06 -7.58
N ARG A 185 12.30 -6.11 -8.83
CA ARG A 185 11.93 -5.16 -9.87
C ARG A 185 10.43 -5.03 -10.01
N LYS A 186 9.74 -6.17 -10.16
CA LYS A 186 8.30 -6.17 -10.38
C LYS A 186 7.53 -5.69 -9.15
N LEU A 187 8.06 -5.96 -7.95
CA LEU A 187 7.50 -5.47 -6.70
C LEU A 187 7.54 -3.94 -6.63
N LEU A 188 8.70 -3.34 -6.89
CA LEU A 188 8.86 -1.87 -6.89
C LEU A 188 7.96 -1.22 -7.95
N GLU A 189 7.89 -1.80 -9.14
CA GLU A 189 7.00 -1.32 -10.20
C GLU A 189 5.52 -1.39 -9.84
N ILE A 190 5.06 -2.53 -9.27
CA ILE A 190 3.64 -2.73 -9.01
C ILE A 190 3.15 -1.81 -7.89
N VAL A 191 3.98 -1.49 -6.90
CA VAL A 191 3.60 -0.53 -5.86
C VAL A 191 3.36 0.86 -6.47
N ALA A 192 4.22 1.34 -7.37
CA ALA A 192 4.00 2.61 -8.06
C ALA A 192 2.69 2.62 -8.87
N VAL A 193 2.45 1.56 -9.66
CA VAL A 193 1.20 1.42 -10.45
C VAL A 193 -0.03 1.32 -9.54
N HIS A 194 0.09 0.67 -8.39
CA HIS A 194 -0.97 0.52 -7.41
C HIS A 194 -1.40 1.88 -6.83
N TYR A 195 -0.43 2.73 -6.47
CA TYR A 195 -0.69 4.12 -6.08
C TYR A 195 -1.44 4.89 -7.17
N ASP A 196 -0.95 4.86 -8.41
CA ASP A 196 -1.61 5.55 -9.54
C ASP A 196 -3.06 5.09 -9.73
N GLN A 197 -3.31 3.78 -9.67
CA GLN A 197 -4.64 3.20 -9.87
C GLN A 197 -5.62 3.65 -8.79
N HIS A 198 -5.27 3.49 -7.52
CA HIS A 198 -6.16 3.84 -6.41
C HIS A 198 -6.34 5.36 -6.29
N THR A 199 -5.30 6.15 -6.55
CA THR A 199 -5.44 7.61 -6.63
C THR A 199 -6.33 8.04 -7.79
N GLY A 200 -6.22 7.41 -8.95
CA GLY A 200 -7.16 7.62 -10.06
C GLY A 200 -8.61 7.31 -9.68
N ASN A 201 -8.83 6.24 -8.91
CA ASN A 201 -10.16 5.86 -8.41
C ASN A 201 -10.72 6.84 -7.39
N VAL A 202 -9.86 7.53 -6.62
CA VAL A 202 -10.28 8.58 -5.69
C VAL A 202 -10.61 9.85 -6.44
N LYS A 203 -9.76 10.29 -7.39
CA LYS A 203 -10.04 11.48 -8.21
C LYS A 203 -11.37 11.43 -8.93
N LYS A 204 -11.74 10.25 -9.48
CA LYS A 204 -13.05 10.04 -10.12
C LYS A 204 -14.23 10.28 -9.18
N LYS A 205 -14.06 10.13 -7.86
CA LYS A 205 -15.13 10.37 -6.89
C LYS A 205 -15.46 11.84 -6.76
N PHE A 206 -14.49 12.73 -6.95
CA PHE A 206 -14.70 14.17 -6.91
C PHE A 206 -15.64 14.65 -8.02
N GLU A 207 -15.85 13.82 -9.05
CA GLU A 207 -16.75 14.08 -10.18
C GLU A 207 -18.16 13.51 -9.95
N LEU A 208 -18.40 12.76 -8.86
CA LEU A 208 -19.70 12.17 -8.56
C LEU A 208 -20.67 13.23 -8.04
N ALA A 209 -21.93 13.12 -8.45
CA ALA A 209 -22.97 14.12 -8.16
C ALA A 209 -23.30 14.23 -6.65
N ASP A 210 -23.03 13.16 -5.90
CA ASP A 210 -23.26 13.03 -4.47
C ASP A 210 -21.96 13.17 -3.64
N TRP A 211 -20.86 13.65 -4.25
CA TRP A 211 -19.64 14.00 -3.53
C TRP A 211 -19.91 15.09 -2.47
N PRO A 212 -19.40 14.95 -1.23
CA PRO A 212 -19.65 15.94 -0.18
C PRO A 212 -19.02 17.30 -0.52
N ALA A 213 -19.88 18.33 -0.57
CA ALA A 213 -19.45 19.71 -0.68
C ALA A 213 -18.98 20.21 0.70
N GLU A 214 -17.68 20.41 0.86
CA GLU A 214 -17.06 21.04 2.04
C GLU A 214 -16.10 22.15 1.60
#